data_AF-A0A075HWE4-F1
#
_entry.id   AF-A0A075HWE4-F1
#
_cell.length_a   1.000
_cell.length_b   1.000
_cell.length_c   1.000
_cell.angle_alpha   90.00
_cell.angle_beta   90.00
_cell.angle_gamma   90.00
#
_symmetry.space_group_name_H-M   'P 1'
#
loop_
_entity.id
_entity.type
_entity.pdbx_description
1 polymer ?
#
loop_
_entity_poly.entity_id
_entity_poly.type
_entity_poly.pdbx_seq_one_letter_code
_entity_poly.pdbx_strand_id
1 'polypeptide(L)'
;MNELSIDDKMTLIQYAIQKYENEDELLEKLKNILEEKDIQRCLDTLIGTQRVRRIGPEILQNNDSHTEIPNLPEHLKPLLEKI
;
A
#
# COMPACT_ATOMS: atom_id res chain seq x y z
N MET A 1 -7.29 -19.65 -3.13
CA MET A 1 -6.71 -18.63 -2.21
C MET A 1 -7.50 -17.37 -2.43
N ASN A 2 -7.81 -16.61 -1.37
CA ASN A 2 -8.68 -15.44 -1.47
C ASN A 2 -7.99 -14.39 -2.36
N GLU A 3 -8.41 -14.28 -3.62
CA GLU A 3 -7.91 -13.24 -4.53
C GLU A 3 -8.37 -11.89 -3.96
N LEU A 4 -7.47 -11.24 -3.21
CA LEU A 4 -7.63 -9.86 -2.81
C LEU A 4 -7.88 -9.04 -4.07
N SER A 5 -8.96 -8.26 -4.09
CA SER A 5 -9.25 -7.39 -5.21
C SER A 5 -8.13 -6.36 -5.36
N ILE A 6 -7.98 -5.77 -6.54
CA ILE A 6 -6.96 -4.73 -6.77
C ILE A 6 -7.18 -3.56 -5.80
N ASP A 7 -8.43 -3.17 -5.54
CA ASP A 7 -8.77 -2.13 -4.54
C ASP A 7 -8.34 -2.52 -3.12
N ASP A 8 -8.48 -3.79 -2.74
CA ASP A 8 -8.03 -4.28 -1.44
C ASP A 8 -6.50 -4.20 -1.32
N LYS A 9 -5.78 -4.66 -2.36
CA LYS A 9 -4.31 -4.58 -2.40
C LYS A 9 -3.86 -3.13 -2.31
N MET A 10 -4.47 -2.23 -3.08
CA MET A 10 -4.17 -0.79 -3.04
C MET A 10 -4.42 -0.19 -1.66
N THR A 11 -5.55 -0.53 -1.03
CA THR A 11 -5.89 -0.04 0.30
C THR A 11 -4.87 -0.54 1.32
N LEU A 12 -4.55 -1.84 1.33
CA LEU A 12 -3.54 -2.41 2.21
C LEU A 12 -2.20 -1.68 2.08
N ILE A 13 -1.76 -1.41 0.84
CA ILE A 13 -0.51 -0.71 0.55
C ILE A 13 -0.54 0.72 1.07
N GLN A 14 -1.63 1.48 0.87
CA GLN A 14 -1.75 2.83 1.41
C GLN A 14 -1.65 2.84 2.95
N TYR A 15 -2.37 1.96 3.63
CA TYR A 15 -2.27 1.86 5.10
C TYR A 15 -0.88 1.40 5.56
N ALA A 16 -0.24 0.50 4.81
CA ALA A 16 1.13 0.10 5.08
C ALA A 16 2.09 1.28 4.90
N ILE A 17 1.95 2.11 3.86
CA ILE A 17 2.76 3.32 3.62
C ILE A 17 2.58 4.34 4.76
N GLN A 18 1.37 4.42 5.32
CA GLN A 18 1.10 5.28 6.46
C GLN A 18 1.84 4.84 7.73
N LYS A 19 2.10 3.54 7.88
CA LYS A 19 2.90 2.99 8.99
C LYS A 19 4.40 2.96 8.66
N TYR A 20 4.74 2.67 7.42
CA TYR A 20 6.08 2.38 6.90
C TYR A 20 6.31 3.26 5.68
N GLU A 21 6.85 4.45 5.92
CA GLU A 21 7.10 5.44 4.87
C GLU A 21 8.25 5.01 3.94
N ASN A 22 9.08 4.07 4.38
CA ASN A 22 10.19 3.54 3.60
C ASN A 22 9.73 2.43 2.65
N GLU A 23 10.01 2.60 1.35
CA GLU A 23 9.63 1.68 0.28
C GLU A 23 10.20 0.27 0.48
N ASP A 24 11.45 0.14 0.94
CA ASP A 24 12.12 -1.14 1.11
C ASP A 24 11.49 -1.94 2.27
N GLU A 25 11.31 -1.28 3.42
CA GLU A 25 10.66 -1.85 4.60
C GLU A 25 9.20 -2.24 4.30
N LEU A 26 8.48 -1.38 3.59
CA LEU A 26 7.13 -1.65 3.12
C LEU A 26 7.09 -2.90 2.23
N LEU A 27 8.02 -3.02 1.27
CA LEU A 27 8.12 -4.15 0.37
C LEU A 27 8.37 -5.45 1.13
N GLU A 28 9.32 -5.46 2.07
CA GLU A 28 9.60 -6.66 2.88
C GLU A 28 8.37 -7.13 3.67
N LYS A 29 7.65 -6.18 4.26
CA LYS A 29 6.40 -6.45 4.98
C LYS A 29 5.32 -6.98 4.06
N LEU A 30 5.03 -6.28 2.98
CA LEU A 30 3.98 -6.66 2.03
C LEU A 30 4.27 -7.96 1.30
N LYS A 31 5.54 -8.31 1.04
CA LYS A 31 5.94 -9.60 0.42
C LYS A 31 5.47 -10.82 1.21
N ASN A 32 5.20 -10.67 2.52
CA ASN A 32 4.63 -11.75 3.34
C ASN A 32 3.14 -12.01 3.05
N ILE A 33 2.45 -11.08 2.40
CA ILE A 33 1.00 -11.12 2.16
C ILE A 33 0.68 -11.14 0.65
N LEU A 34 1.43 -10.39 -0.15
CA LEU A 34 1.21 -10.15 -1.57
C LEU A 34 2.49 -10.46 -2.37
N GLU A 35 2.34 -10.80 -3.64
CA GLU A 35 3.48 -10.97 -4.54
C GLU A 35 4.11 -9.61 -4.89
N GLU A 36 5.44 -9.57 -4.99
CA GLU A 36 6.20 -8.36 -5.34
C GLU A 36 5.69 -7.67 -6.61
N LYS A 37 5.34 -8.46 -7.63
CA LYS A 37 4.78 -7.96 -8.89
C LYS A 37 3.46 -7.20 -8.70
N ASP A 38 2.60 -7.67 -7.81
CA ASP A 38 1.33 -7.00 -7.48
C ASP A 38 1.57 -5.73 -6.68
N ILE A 39 2.52 -5.77 -5.73
CA ILE A 39 2.89 -4.62 -4.89
C ILE A 39 3.40 -3.48 -5.79
N GLN A 40 4.37 -3.78 -6.66
CA GLN A 40 4.94 -2.81 -7.61
C GLN A 40 3.86 -2.24 -8.53
N ARG A 41 2.97 -3.08 -9.08
CA ARG A 41 1.89 -2.63 -9.95
C ARG A 41 0.90 -1.70 -9.22
N CYS A 42 0.57 -2.01 -7.98
CA CYS A 42 -0.30 -1.18 -7.17
C CYS A 42 0.39 0.14 -6.79
N LEU A 43 1.66 0.12 -6.40
CA LEU A 43 2.46 1.31 -6.13
C LEU A 43 2.51 2.24 -7.35
N ASP A 44 2.85 1.71 -8.52
CA ASP A 44 2.90 2.48 -9.76
C ASP A 44 1.54 3.12 -10.09
N THR A 45 0.45 2.37 -9.88
CA THR A 45 -0.91 2.90 -10.03
C THR A 45 -1.24 3.97 -8.98
N LEU A 46 -0.87 3.79 -7.72
CA LEU A 46 -1.09 4.74 -6.64
C LEU A 46 -0.32 6.05 -6.88
N ILE A 47 0.90 5.95 -7.41
CA ILE A 47 1.72 7.10 -7.79
C ILE A 47 1.13 7.78 -9.03
N GLY A 48 0.78 7.01 -10.06
CA GLY A 48 0.19 7.52 -11.30
C GLY A 48 -1.20 8.15 -11.10
N THR A 49 -1.96 7.70 -10.11
CA THR A 49 -3.25 8.30 -9.70
C THR A 49 -3.08 9.44 -8.69
N GLN A 50 -1.84 9.82 -8.35
CA GLN A 50 -1.52 10.85 -7.35
C GLN A 50 -2.07 10.57 -5.95
N ARG A 51 -2.38 9.30 -5.64
CA ARG A 51 -2.80 8.83 -4.30
C ARG A 51 -1.61 8.66 -3.36
N VAL A 52 -0.46 8.29 -3.89
CA VAL A 52 0.82 8.21 -3.17
C VAL A 52 1.82 9.10 -3.88
N ARG A 53 2.70 9.75 -3.13
CA ARG A 53 3.80 10.53 -3.66
C ARG A 53 5.13 10.05 -3.08
N ARG A 54 6.17 10.07 -3.91
CA ARG A 54 7.54 9.84 -3.47
C ARG A 54 8.15 11.17 -3.04
N ILE A 55 8.46 11.30 -1.75
CA ILE A 55 9.02 12.51 -1.13
C ILE A 55 10.52 12.41 -0.87
N GLY A 56 11.09 11.20 -0.92
CA GLY A 56 12.52 10.95 -0.82
C GLY A 56 12.96 9.88 -1.82
N PRO A 57 14.27 9.55 -1.89
CA PRO A 57 14.77 8.52 -2.79
C PRO A 57 14.05 7.17 -2.59
N GLU A 58 13.71 6.85 -1.33
CA GLU A 58 13.06 5.61 -0.91
C GLU A 58 11.86 5.87 0.02
N ILE A 59 11.38 7.12 0.09
CA ILE A 59 10.29 7.50 1.00
C ILE A 59 9.01 7.75 0.20
N LEU A 60 7.99 6.94 0.48
CA LEU A 60 6.64 7.04 -0.02
C LEU A 60 5.72 7.62 1.05
N GLN A 61 4.76 8.44 0.62
CA GLN A 61 3.76 9.01 1.52
C GLN A 61 2.42 9.08 0.81
N ASN A 62 1.35 8.75 1.53
CA ASN A 62 0.00 8.96 1.01
C ASN A 62 -0.26 10.45 0.80
N ASN A 63 -0.81 10.78 -0.35
CA ASN A 63 -1.20 12.12 -0.72
C ASN A 63 -2.61 12.41 -0.21
N ASP A 64 -2.80 12.26 1.10
CA ASP A 64 -4.08 12.49 1.81
C ASP A 64 -4.64 13.90 1.53
N SER A 65 -3.77 14.88 1.27
CA SER A 65 -4.16 16.22 0.87
C SER A 65 -4.86 16.30 -0.51
N HIS A 66 -4.73 15.28 -1.36
CA HIS A 66 -5.29 15.24 -2.71
C HIS A 66 -6.33 14.14 -2.89
N THR A 67 -6.26 13.07 -2.11
CA THR A 67 -7.22 11.96 -2.19
C THR A 67 -7.47 11.39 -0.81
N GLU A 68 -8.74 11.24 -0.44
CA GLU A 68 -9.11 10.58 0.80
C GLU A 68 -8.68 9.11 0.77
N ILE A 69 -8.00 8.67 1.83
CA ILE A 69 -7.62 7.28 2.02
C ILE A 69 -8.93 6.49 2.22
N PRO A 70 -9.17 5.42 1.44
CA PRO A 70 -10.37 4.61 1.59
C PRO A 70 -10.42 3.96 2.98
N ASN A 71 -11.62 3.66 3.47
CA ASN A 71 -11.77 2.93 4.72
C ASN A 71 -11.13 1.54 4.61
N LEU A 72 -10.33 1.17 5.62
CA LEU A 72 -9.74 -0.17 5.71
C LEU A 72 -10.86 -1.21 5.85
N PRO A 73 -11.03 -2.12 4.88
CA PRO A 73 -11.98 -3.21 4.97
C PRO A 73 -11.64 -4.14 6.15
N GLU A 74 -12.66 -4.72 6.76
CA GLU A 74 -12.47 -5.56 7.96
C GLU A 74 -11.63 -6.81 7.68
N HIS A 75 -11.69 -7.36 6.48
CA HIS A 75 -10.87 -8.50 6.08
C HIS A 75 -9.39 -8.13 5.86
N LEU A 76 -9.06 -6.85 5.74
CA LEU A 76 -7.66 -6.38 5.62
C LEU A 76 -7.04 -6.04 6.98
N LYS A 77 -7.83 -5.75 8.01
CA LYS A 77 -7.32 -5.54 9.38
C LYS A 77 -6.35 -6.64 9.84
N PRO A 78 -6.68 -7.95 9.78
CA PRO A 78 -5.78 -9.00 10.23
C PRO A 78 -4.53 -9.15 9.33
N LEU A 79 -4.58 -8.66 8.09
CA LEU A 79 -3.40 -8.62 7.21
C LEU A 79 -2.48 -7.48 7.62
N LEU A 80 -3.04 -6.30 7.92
CA LEU A 80 -2.30 -5.13 8.40
C LEU A 80 -1.69 -5.33 9.80
N GLU A 81 -2.24 -6.25 10.60
CA GLU A 81 -1.66 -6.66 11.90
C GLU A 81 -0.53 -7.68 11.74
N LYS A 82 -0.44 -8.35 10.59
CA LYS A 82 0.64 -9.30 10.30
C LYS A 82 1.91 -8.63 9.76
N ILE A 83 1.83 -7.35 9.40
CA ILE A 83 2.96 -6.54 8.96
C ILE A 83 3.42 -5.61 10.07
#